data_AF-A0A9Q1LAC6-F1
#
_entry.id   AF-A0A9Q1LAC6-F1
#
_cell.length_a   1.000
_cell.length_b   1.000
_cell.length_c   1.000
_cell.angle_alpha   90.00
_cell.angle_beta   90.00
_cell.angle_gamma   90.00
#
_symmetry.space_group_name_H-M   'P 1'
#
loop_
_entity.id
_entity.type
_entity.pdbx_description
1 polymer ?
#
loop_
_entity_poly.entity_id
_entity_poly.type
_entity_poly.pdbx_seq_one_letter_code
_entity_poly.pdbx_strand_id
1 'polypeptide(L)'
;MALIPGDGIGPLVTGAVEQFMEAMHAPIYLERHDVHGDMKSMPPEVMDSIRKNKVCIKGGLETPVGGGVSSINVQLRKELDLYACLVHCFNLEGLPTRHDNVDIVVIRENTQGEYSGLVPGVVESLKCLIAYC
;
A
#
# COMPACT_ATOMS: atom_id res chain seq x y z
N MET A 1 10.20 13.07 -0.70
CA MET A 1 9.59 11.73 -0.51
C MET A 1 8.87 11.33 -1.79
N ALA A 2 8.76 10.03 -2.04
CA ALA A 2 8.06 9.53 -3.23
C ALA A 2 6.54 9.68 -3.07
N LEU A 3 5.86 10.08 -4.13
CA LEU A 3 4.40 10.13 -4.22
C LEU A 3 3.95 9.32 -5.42
N ILE A 4 3.10 8.31 -5.19
CA ILE A 4 2.46 7.51 -6.23
C ILE A 4 0.96 7.84 -6.22
N PRO A 5 0.42 8.61 -7.17
CA PRO A 5 -1.00 8.96 -7.19
C PRO A 5 -1.91 7.73 -7.29
N GLY A 6 -1.48 6.73 -8.07
CA GLY A 6 -2.19 5.48 -8.29
C GLY A 6 -3.43 5.62 -9.20
N ASP A 7 -4.35 4.68 -9.06
CA ASP A 7 -5.49 4.45 -9.94
C ASP A 7 -6.83 4.88 -9.30
N GLY A 8 -7.88 4.91 -10.13
CA GLY A 8 -9.25 5.20 -9.69
C GLY A 8 -9.35 6.57 -9.01
N ILE A 9 -9.79 6.57 -7.75
CA ILE A 9 -9.88 7.80 -6.93
C ILE A 9 -8.53 8.25 -6.35
N GLY A 10 -7.46 7.46 -6.52
CA GLY A 10 -6.13 7.70 -5.96
C GLY A 10 -5.58 9.10 -6.25
N PRO A 11 -5.58 9.57 -7.52
CA PRO A 11 -5.11 10.91 -7.87
C PRO A 11 -5.88 12.05 -7.19
N LEU A 12 -7.18 11.86 -6.95
CA LEU A 12 -8.01 12.86 -6.27
C LEU A 12 -7.66 12.96 -4.78
N VAL A 13 -7.53 11.80 -4.11
CA VAL A 13 -7.20 11.74 -2.68
C VAL A 13 -5.76 12.22 -2.43
N THR A 14 -4.81 11.77 -3.24
CA THR A 14 -3.41 12.20 -3.14
C THR A 14 -3.27 13.68 -3.45
N GLY A 15 -3.97 14.21 -4.45
CA GLY A 15 -4.00 15.65 -4.74
C GLY A 15 -4.51 16.48 -3.57
N ALA A 16 -5.51 16.01 -2.82
CA ALA A 16 -5.97 16.68 -1.60
C ALA A 16 -4.90 16.69 -0.49
N VAL A 17 -4.12 15.60 -0.37
CA VAL A 17 -2.98 15.53 0.55
C VAL A 17 -1.88 16.52 0.15
N GLU A 18 -1.58 16.65 -1.14
CA GLU A 18 -0.61 17.62 -1.66
C GLU A 18 -1.02 19.06 -1.30
N GLN A 19 -2.28 19.43 -1.57
CA GLN A 19 -2.83 20.75 -1.22
C GLN A 19 -2.76 21.01 0.29
N PHE A 20 -3.08 20.02 1.11
CA PHE A 20 -2.98 20.15 2.56
C PHE A 20 -1.53 20.37 3.02
N MET A 21 -0.57 19.62 2.46
CA MET A 21 0.84 19.78 2.79
C MET A 21 1.39 21.15 2.38
N GLU A 22 0.97 21.66 1.22
CA GLU A 22 1.33 23.00 0.74
C GLU A 22 0.76 24.09 1.66
N ALA A 23 -0.53 23.99 2.02
CA ALA A 23 -1.19 24.93 2.92
C ALA A 23 -0.57 24.96 4.32
N MET A 24 -0.05 23.82 4.78
CA MET A 24 0.67 23.71 6.05
C MET A 24 2.13 24.18 5.98
N HIS A 25 2.62 24.59 4.80
CA HIS A 25 4.03 24.89 4.53
C HIS A 25 4.97 23.78 5.00
N ALA A 26 4.55 22.52 4.81
CA ALA A 26 5.36 21.37 5.21
C ALA A 26 6.70 21.40 4.43
N PRO A 27 7.86 21.21 5.10
CA PRO A 27 9.17 21.23 4.46
C PRO A 27 9.44 19.91 3.71
N ILE A 28 8.56 19.57 2.76
CA ILE A 28 8.53 18.28 2.07
C ILE A 28 8.55 18.55 0.57
N TYR A 29 9.52 17.94 -0.10
CA TYR A 29 9.51 17.86 -1.57
C TYR A 29 8.87 16.54 -2.01
N LEU A 30 7.90 16.61 -2.91
CA LEU A 30 7.17 15.45 -3.42
C LEU A 30 7.73 15.07 -4.80
N GLU A 31 8.31 13.88 -4.88
CA GLU A 31 8.76 13.25 -6.12
C GLU A 31 7.60 12.42 -6.67
N ARG A 32 6.84 12.98 -7.62
CA ARG A 32 5.67 12.33 -8.20
C ARG A 32 6.10 11.26 -9.23
N HIS A 33 5.57 10.05 -9.07
CA HIS A 33 5.81 8.90 -9.94
C HIS A 33 4.48 8.35 -10.45
N ASP A 34 4.29 8.36 -11.77
CA ASP A 34 3.08 7.82 -12.40
C ASP A 34 3.21 6.29 -12.53
N VAL A 35 2.60 5.58 -11.58
CA VAL A 35 2.55 4.11 -11.53
C VAL A 35 1.10 3.66 -11.49
N HIS A 36 0.78 2.67 -12.32
CA HIS A 36 -0.54 2.08 -12.45
C HIS A 36 -0.51 0.59 -12.10
N GLY A 37 -1.60 0.09 -11.52
CA GLY A 37 -1.74 -1.28 -11.02
C GLY A 37 -1.71 -2.37 -12.09
N ASP A 38 -1.99 -2.01 -13.34
CA ASP A 38 -1.98 -2.88 -14.51
C ASP A 38 -0.58 -3.05 -15.14
N MET A 39 0.41 -2.28 -14.67
CA MET A 39 1.79 -2.43 -15.11
C MET A 39 2.34 -3.82 -14.75
N LYS A 40 3.27 -4.30 -15.58
CA LYS A 40 3.87 -5.62 -15.39
C LYS A 40 4.68 -5.73 -14.09
N SER A 41 5.34 -4.64 -13.71
CA SER A 41 6.20 -4.55 -12.53
C SER A 41 6.42 -3.10 -12.13
N MET A 42 6.74 -2.85 -10.87
CA MET A 42 7.18 -1.54 -10.38
C MET A 42 8.42 -1.07 -11.15
N PRO A 43 8.44 0.16 -11.69
CA PRO A 43 9.63 0.69 -12.35
C PRO A 43 10.80 0.82 -11.37
N PRO A 44 12.04 0.46 -11.77
CA PRO A 44 13.21 0.47 -10.88
C PRO A 44 13.50 1.85 -10.27
N GLU A 45 13.31 2.93 -11.03
CA GLU A 45 13.54 4.30 -10.60
C GLU A 45 12.62 4.71 -9.44
N VAL A 46 11.39 4.17 -9.42
CA VAL A 46 10.43 4.41 -8.34
C VAL A 46 10.88 3.67 -7.08
N MET A 47 11.30 2.41 -7.23
CA MET A 47 11.84 1.63 -6.12
C MET A 47 13.08 2.29 -5.51
N ASP A 48 13.97 2.83 -6.35
CA ASP A 48 15.17 3.51 -5.90
C ASP A 48 14.86 4.85 -5.22
N SER A 49 13.89 5.62 -5.74
CA SER A 49 13.37 6.81 -5.06
C SER A 49 12.81 6.47 -3.68
N ILE A 50 12.02 5.40 -3.55
CA ILE A 50 11.46 4.97 -2.26
C ILE A 50 12.58 4.49 -1.33
N ARG A 51 13.55 3.70 -1.81
CA ARG A 51 14.70 3.25 -1.00
C ARG A 51 15.59 4.40 -0.54
N LYS A 52 15.74 5.45 -1.34
CA LYS A 52 16.48 6.67 -0.98
C LYS A 52 15.71 7.50 0.05
N ASN A 53 14.43 7.73 -0.19
CA ASN A 53 13.59 8.60 0.63
C ASN A 53 13.07 7.94 1.91
N LYS A 54 13.02 6.60 1.97
CA LYS A 54 12.46 5.76 3.04
C LYS A 54 10.96 5.95 3.32
N VAL A 55 10.35 6.98 2.77
CA VAL A 55 8.94 7.32 2.92
C VAL A 55 8.30 7.45 1.55
N CYS A 56 7.11 6.88 1.42
CA CYS A 56 6.28 6.94 0.22
C CYS A 56 4.81 7.12 0.61
N ILE A 57 4.13 8.06 -0.07
CA ILE A 57 2.67 8.16 -0.06
C ILE A 57 2.17 7.51 -1.34
N LYS A 58 1.21 6.59 -1.24
CA LYS A 58 0.58 6.00 -2.41
C LYS A 58 -0.94 6.05 -2.34
N GLY A 59 -1.58 6.32 -3.47
CA GLY A 59 -3.00 6.05 -3.68
C GLY A 59 -3.27 4.55 -3.90
N GLY A 60 -4.53 4.21 -4.17
CA GLY A 60 -4.91 2.85 -4.53
C GLY A 60 -4.21 2.42 -5.83
N LEU A 61 -3.71 1.18 -5.90
CA LEU A 61 -3.23 0.60 -7.16
C LEU A 61 -4.11 -0.60 -7.46
N GLU A 62 -4.75 -0.61 -8.63
CA GLU A 62 -5.64 -1.69 -9.04
C GLU A 62 -4.86 -3.01 -9.12
N THR A 63 -5.55 -4.14 -8.90
CA THR A 63 -4.93 -5.47 -9.08
C THR A 63 -5.80 -6.24 -10.06
N PRO A 64 -5.29 -6.57 -11.26
CA PRO A 64 -6.05 -7.31 -12.26
C PRO A 64 -6.56 -8.63 -11.69
N VAL A 65 -7.86 -8.89 -11.86
CA VAL A 65 -8.50 -10.15 -11.45
C VAL A 65 -8.44 -11.13 -12.62
N GLY A 66 -7.88 -12.32 -12.45
CA GLY A 66 -7.85 -13.35 -13.51
C GLY A 66 -6.58 -14.20 -13.64
N GLY A 67 -5.55 -13.95 -12.81
CA GLY A 67 -4.30 -14.72 -12.83
C GLY A 67 -3.36 -14.30 -13.96
N GLY A 68 -2.05 -14.34 -13.69
CA GLY A 68 -0.99 -14.05 -14.68
C GLY A 68 -0.04 -12.91 -14.31
N VAL A 69 -0.41 -12.01 -13.38
CA VAL A 69 0.47 -10.92 -12.91
C VAL A 69 0.43 -10.85 -11.38
N SER A 70 1.58 -10.83 -10.73
CA SER A 70 1.68 -10.55 -9.30
C SER A 70 1.33 -9.08 -9.04
N SER A 71 0.40 -8.81 -8.13
CA SER A 71 0.01 -7.44 -7.76
C SER A 71 1.23 -6.57 -7.44
N ILE A 72 1.32 -5.39 -8.06
CA ILE A 72 2.37 -4.39 -7.76
C ILE A 72 2.37 -4.02 -6.27
N ASN A 73 1.20 -4.01 -5.62
CA ASN A 73 1.11 -3.80 -4.17
C ASN A 73 1.84 -4.90 -3.38
N VAL A 74 1.80 -6.16 -3.84
CA VAL A 74 2.54 -7.28 -3.22
C VAL A 74 4.03 -7.14 -3.53
N GLN A 75 4.40 -6.82 -4.78
CA GLN A 75 5.79 -6.60 -5.17
C GLN A 75 6.45 -5.53 -4.29
N LEU A 76 5.81 -4.36 -4.14
CA LEU A 76 6.31 -3.25 -3.35
C LEU A 76 6.57 -3.66 -1.88
N ARG A 77 5.64 -4.40 -1.27
CA ARG A 77 5.76 -4.87 0.12
C ARG A 77 6.90 -5.86 0.31
N LYS A 78 7.05 -6.80 -0.63
CA LYS A 78 8.10 -7.82 -0.58
C LYS A 78 9.49 -7.22 -0.83
N GLU A 79 9.64 -6.40 -1.86
CA GLU A 79 10.94 -5.82 -2.22
C GLU A 79 11.46 -4.75 -1.26
N LEU A 80 10.57 -4.14 -0.46
CA LEU A 80 10.93 -3.18 0.58
C LEU A 80 10.90 -3.75 2.00
N ASP A 81 10.61 -5.05 2.14
CA ASP A 81 10.47 -5.73 3.44
C ASP A 81 9.51 -5.02 4.42
N LEU A 82 8.37 -4.57 3.89
CA LEU A 82 7.33 -3.86 4.66
C LEU A 82 6.44 -4.87 5.41
N TYR A 83 6.99 -5.51 6.44
CA TYR A 83 6.38 -6.63 7.15
C TYR A 83 5.13 -6.30 7.98
N ALA A 84 4.97 -5.05 8.43
CA ALA A 84 3.83 -4.63 9.25
C ALA A 84 2.91 -3.66 8.49
N CYS A 85 1.62 -4.00 8.45
CA CYS A 85 0.54 -3.09 8.04
C CYS A 85 -0.27 -2.70 9.28
N LEU A 86 -0.38 -1.40 9.53
CA LEU A 86 -1.17 -0.87 10.64
C LEU A 86 -2.43 -0.18 10.09
N VAL A 87 -3.58 -0.48 10.68
CA VAL A 87 -4.85 0.19 10.39
C VAL A 87 -5.48 0.63 11.69
N HIS A 88 -5.68 1.94 11.85
CA HIS A 88 -6.38 2.52 12.99
C HIS A 88 -7.86 2.73 12.64
N CYS A 89 -8.72 1.98 13.31
CA CYS A 89 -10.16 2.04 13.17
C CYS A 89 -10.73 2.76 14.40
N PHE A 90 -11.22 3.98 14.21
CA PHE A 90 -11.81 4.77 15.29
C PHE A 90 -13.06 5.52 14.80
N ASN A 91 -13.96 5.85 15.73
CA ASN A 91 -15.10 6.70 15.40
C ASN A 91 -14.65 8.14 15.16
N LEU A 92 -15.14 8.75 14.08
CA LEU A 92 -14.99 10.19 13.83
C LEU A 92 -16.11 10.97 14.52
N GLU A 93 -15.75 12.04 15.23
CA GLU A 93 -16.73 12.92 15.85
C GLU A 93 -17.67 13.51 14.80
N GLY A 94 -18.98 13.48 15.07
CA GLY A 94 -20.02 13.97 14.15
C GLY A 94 -20.42 12.99 13.03
N LEU A 95 -19.77 11.82 12.92
CA LEU A 95 -20.17 10.78 11.97
C LEU A 95 -20.98 9.68 12.68
N PRO A 96 -22.32 9.58 12.48
CA PRO A 96 -23.11 8.55 13.13
C PRO A 96 -22.75 7.17 12.58
N THR A 97 -22.52 6.21 13.48
CA THR A 97 -22.26 4.81 13.12
C THR A 97 -23.07 3.88 14.03
N ARG A 98 -23.03 2.57 13.77
CA ARG A 98 -23.75 1.58 14.59
C ARG A 98 -23.15 1.41 16.00
N HIS A 99 -21.83 1.60 16.15
CA HIS A 99 -21.08 1.32 17.37
C HIS A 99 -20.35 2.58 17.82
N ASP A 100 -20.44 2.90 19.11
CA ASP A 100 -19.78 4.05 19.71
C ASP A 100 -18.49 3.63 20.44
N ASN A 101 -17.57 4.59 20.63
CA ASN A 101 -16.30 4.44 21.36
C ASN A 101 -15.40 3.30 20.82
N VAL A 102 -15.40 3.10 19.51
CA VAL A 102 -14.44 2.25 18.81
C VAL A 102 -13.10 2.98 18.73
N ASP A 103 -12.06 2.34 19.25
CA ASP A 103 -10.65 2.72 19.11
C ASP A 103 -9.82 1.44 19.07
N ILE A 104 -9.52 0.98 17.85
CA ILE A 104 -8.87 -0.31 17.60
C ILE A 104 -7.74 -0.13 16.60
N VAL A 105 -6.55 -0.64 16.92
CA VAL A 105 -5.43 -0.74 15.97
C VAL A 105 -5.27 -2.19 15.54
N VAL A 106 -5.38 -2.43 14.23
CA VAL A 106 -5.09 -3.74 13.62
C VAL A 106 -3.66 -3.73 13.12
N ILE A 107 -2.85 -4.65 13.65
CA ILE A 107 -1.48 -4.91 13.17
C ILE A 107 -1.52 -6.23 12.39
N ARG A 108 -1.14 -6.17 11.12
CA ARG A 108 -1.19 -7.30 10.20
C ARG A 108 0.18 -7.58 9.60
N GLU A 109 0.58 -8.84 9.61
CA GLU A 109 1.74 -9.35 8.85
C GLU A 109 1.48 -9.20 7.33
N ASN A 110 2.47 -8.70 6.59
CA ASN A 110 2.26 -8.08 5.28
C ASN A 110 3.22 -8.57 4.18
N THR A 111 4.14 -9.49 4.49
CA THR A 111 5.10 -10.09 3.53
C THR A 111 4.82 -11.58 3.25
N GLN A 112 4.16 -12.32 4.14
CA GLN A 112 3.94 -13.77 4.06
C GLN A 112 2.45 -14.17 4.06
N GLY A 113 2.14 -15.43 4.42
CA GLY A 113 0.77 -15.93 4.57
C GLY A 113 0.04 -16.23 3.26
N GLU A 114 -1.18 -15.70 3.08
CA GLU A 114 -1.97 -15.90 1.84
C GLU A 114 -1.29 -15.31 0.59
N TYR A 115 -0.24 -14.51 0.76
CA TYR A 115 0.51 -13.86 -0.32
C TYR A 115 1.69 -14.70 -0.86
N SER A 116 1.87 -15.97 -0.43
CA SER A 116 2.94 -16.85 -0.92
C SER A 116 2.65 -17.58 -2.24
N GLY A 117 1.41 -17.58 -2.76
CA GLY A 117 1.08 -18.04 -4.11
C GLY A 117 0.92 -19.57 -4.29
N LEU A 118 0.13 -19.93 -5.31
CA LEU A 118 -0.37 -21.28 -5.68
C LEU A 118 0.56 -22.03 -6.66
N VAL A 119 0.58 -23.35 -6.58
CA VAL A 119 1.23 -24.27 -7.54
C VAL A 119 0.28 -24.66 -8.70
N PRO A 120 0.76 -24.84 -9.96
CA PRO A 120 -0.10 -25.22 -11.08
C PRO A 120 -0.58 -26.68 -10.98
N GLY A 121 -1.88 -26.92 -11.27
CA GLY A 121 -2.45 -28.26 -11.47
C GLY A 121 -3.24 -28.83 -10.28
N VAL A 122 -3.16 -28.20 -9.10
CA VAL A 122 -3.95 -28.52 -7.90
C VAL A 122 -4.28 -27.20 -7.19
N VAL A 123 -5.52 -27.02 -6.70
CA VAL A 123 -5.85 -25.86 -5.87
C VAL A 123 -5.28 -26.09 -4.46
N GLU A 124 -4.07 -25.60 -4.23
CA GLU A 124 -3.42 -25.59 -2.91
C GLU A 124 -2.97 -24.17 -2.55
N SER A 125 -3.50 -23.62 -1.45
CA SER A 125 -2.97 -22.39 -0.83
C SER A 125 -1.89 -22.79 0.17
N LEU A 126 -0.63 -22.44 -0.12
CA LEU A 126 0.48 -22.70 0.79
C LEU A 126 0.70 -21.47 1.68
N LYS A 127 0.40 -21.62 2.98
CA LYS A 127 0.63 -20.58 3.98
C LYS A 127 2.00 -20.78 4.64
N CYS A 128 2.93 -19.88 4.37
CA CYS A 128 4.23 -19.85 5.05
C CYS A 128 4.17 -18.91 6.26
N LEU A 129 4.68 -19.38 7.41
CA LEU A 129 4.83 -18.64 8.66
C LEU A 129 6.23 -18.94 9.21
N ILE A 130 7.08 -17.93 9.32
CA ILE A 130 8.41 -18.04 9.92
C ILE A 130 8.39 -17.40 11.30
N ALA A 131 8.89 -18.12 12.32
CA ALA A 131 9.13 -17.53 13.64
C ALA A 131 10.48 -16.81 13.65
N TYR A 132 10.51 -15.53 14.03
CA TYR A 132 11.74 -14.82 14.35
C TYR A 132 12.12 -15.17 15.81
N CYS A 133 13.24 -15.87 16.00
CA CYS A 133 13.84 -16.16 17.31
C CYS A 133 14.68 -14.97 17.80
#